data_AF-A0ABD2MYJ4-F1
#
_entry.id   AF-A0ABD2MYJ4-F1
#
_cell.length_a   1.000
_cell.length_b   1.000
_cell.length_c   1.000
_cell.angle_alpha   90.00
_cell.angle_beta   90.00
_cell.angle_gamma   90.00
#
_symmetry.space_group_name_H-M   'P 1'
#
loop_
_entity.id
_entity.type
_entity.pdbx_description
1 polymer ?
#
loop_
_entity_poly.entity_id
_entity_poly.type
_entity_poly.pdbx_seq_one_letter_code
_entity_poly.pdbx_strand_id
1 'polypeptide(L)'
;HTLLYYSFPKESTREADDKINNDLEAISKAAEEHALKLDPLKSKVIVLESGQSACKNLNDIQLRVGGMEVPRQNKLKSLGLLVDNKLRFTEHVNYLIKNAFMNLKNHIWVSRFSRQENENFIV
;
A
#
# COMPACT_ATOMS: atom_id res chain seq x y z
N HIS A 1 3.29 -10.85 4.78
CA HIS A 1 2.60 -9.84 3.97
C HIS A 1 2.58 -10.37 2.54
N THR A 2 1.42 -10.78 2.05
CA THR A 2 1.30 -11.42 0.73
C THR A 2 0.62 -10.43 -0.21
N LEU A 3 1.11 -10.33 -1.45
CA LEU A 3 0.52 -9.51 -2.49
C LEU A 3 0.04 -10.42 -3.61
N LEU A 4 -1.20 -10.22 -4.05
CA LEU A 4 -1.76 -10.86 -5.23
C LEU A 4 -1.86 -9.80 -6.32
N TYR A 5 -1.35 -10.12 -7.51
CA TYR A 5 -1.35 -9.24 -8.66
C TYR A 5 -2.02 -9.94 -9.83
N TYR A 6 -2.97 -9.26 -10.45
CA TYR A 6 -3.66 -9.72 -11.63
C TYR A 6 -3.82 -8.57 -12.61
N SER A 7 -3.44 -8.78 -13.86
CA SER A 7 -3.52 -7.79 -14.94
C SER A 7 -4.53 -8.25 -15.97
N PHE A 8 -5.38 -7.34 -16.42
CA PHE A 8 -6.44 -7.62 -17.38
C PHE A 8 -6.74 -6.38 -18.22
N PRO A 9 -7.20 -6.55 -19.48
CA PRO A 9 -7.66 -5.45 -20.30
C PRO A 9 -8.98 -4.90 -19.77
N LYS A 10 -9.25 -3.62 -20.01
CA LYS A 10 -10.43 -2.91 -19.46
C LYS A 10 -11.74 -3.58 -19.87
N GLU A 11 -11.79 -4.14 -21.06
CA GLU A 11 -12.95 -4.79 -21.66
C GLU A 11 -13.36 -6.05 -20.89
N SER A 12 -12.40 -6.71 -20.22
CA SER A 12 -12.59 -7.94 -19.45
C SER A 12 -12.76 -7.69 -17.95
N THR A 13 -13.19 -6.50 -17.53
CA THR A 13 -13.31 -6.16 -16.09
C THR A 13 -14.17 -7.15 -15.31
N ARG A 14 -15.33 -7.53 -15.86
CA ARG A 14 -16.24 -8.48 -15.21
C ARG A 14 -15.68 -9.90 -15.13
N GLU A 15 -15.08 -10.37 -16.23
CA GLU A 15 -14.43 -11.69 -16.26
C GLU A 15 -13.25 -11.76 -15.28
N ALA A 16 -12.49 -10.65 -15.15
CA ALA A 16 -11.42 -10.54 -14.18
C ALA A 16 -11.95 -10.55 -12.74
N ASP A 17 -13.02 -9.82 -12.44
CA ASP A 17 -13.65 -9.83 -11.11
C ASP A 17 -14.11 -11.24 -10.72
N ASP A 18 -14.81 -11.94 -11.61
CA ASP A 18 -15.26 -13.32 -11.39
C ASP A 18 -14.07 -14.28 -11.16
N LYS A 19 -13.02 -14.19 -11.98
CA LYS A 19 -11.81 -15.03 -11.83
C LYS A 19 -11.09 -14.77 -10.51
N ILE A 20 -10.86 -13.51 -10.16
CA ILE A 20 -10.17 -13.15 -8.93
C ILE A 20 -10.99 -13.61 -7.71
N ASN A 21 -12.32 -13.44 -7.73
CA ASN A 21 -13.18 -13.89 -6.64
C ASN A 21 -13.15 -15.42 -6.47
N ASN A 22 -13.16 -16.18 -7.56
CA ASN A 22 -13.01 -17.65 -7.50
C ASN A 22 -11.64 -18.05 -6.91
N ASP A 23 -10.56 -17.38 -7.31
CA ASP A 23 -9.22 -17.62 -6.76
C ASP A 23 -9.16 -17.27 -5.26
N LEU A 24 -9.77 -16.16 -4.84
CA LEU A 24 -9.83 -15.74 -3.43
C LEU A 24 -10.64 -16.73 -2.58
N GLU A 25 -11.71 -17.30 -3.13
CA GLU A 25 -12.49 -18.34 -2.45
C GLU A 25 -11.67 -19.62 -2.26
N ALA A 26 -10.96 -20.06 -3.30
CA ALA A 26 -10.04 -21.20 -3.21
C ALA A 26 -8.93 -20.97 -2.17
N ILE A 27 -8.34 -19.76 -2.14
CA ILE A 27 -7.34 -19.38 -1.14
C ILE A 27 -7.94 -19.36 0.27
N SER A 28 -9.16 -18.84 0.44
CA SER A 28 -9.86 -18.81 1.72
C SER A 28 -10.08 -20.23 2.25
N LYS A 29 -10.55 -21.14 1.38
CA LYS A 29 -10.77 -22.54 1.74
C LYS A 29 -9.47 -23.25 2.11
N ALA A 30 -8.42 -23.09 1.30
CA ALA A 30 -7.11 -23.67 1.59
C ALA A 30 -6.52 -23.12 2.91
N ALA A 31 -6.73 -21.84 3.20
CA ALA A 31 -6.32 -21.26 4.48
C ALA A 31 -7.07 -21.92 5.65
N GLU A 32 -8.39 -22.09 5.55
CA GLU A 32 -9.21 -22.76 6.57
C GLU A 32 -8.79 -24.20 6.81
N GLU A 33 -8.49 -24.96 5.74
CA GLU A 33 -7.96 -26.33 5.82
C GLU A 33 -6.62 -26.41 6.57
N HIS A 34 -5.84 -25.34 6.54
CA HIS A 34 -4.58 -25.19 7.27
C HIS A 34 -4.71 -24.43 8.59
N ALA A 35 -5.93 -24.27 9.13
CA ALA A 35 -6.22 -23.53 10.37
C ALA A 35 -5.74 -22.06 10.35
N LEU A 36 -5.65 -21.45 9.17
CA LEU A 36 -5.35 -20.05 8.95
C LEU A 36 -6.65 -19.28 8.71
N LYS A 37 -6.78 -18.12 9.35
CA LYS A 37 -7.92 -17.21 9.15
C LYS A 37 -7.49 -15.98 8.37
N LEU A 38 -8.02 -15.81 7.17
CA LEU A 38 -7.88 -14.56 6.42
C LEU A 38 -8.76 -13.48 7.08
N ASP A 39 -8.26 -12.25 7.12
CA ASP A 39 -8.97 -11.09 7.70
C ASP A 39 -9.33 -10.12 6.57
N PRO A 40 -10.57 -10.16 6.04
CA PRO A 40 -11.00 -9.32 4.93
C PRO A 40 -10.91 -7.83 5.26
N LEU A 41 -11.09 -7.43 6.53
CA LEU A 41 -11.04 -6.03 6.96
C LEU A 41 -9.61 -5.47 7.00
N LYS A 42 -8.62 -6.33 7.24
CA LYS A 42 -7.19 -5.96 7.13
C LYS A 42 -6.65 -6.07 5.72
N SER A 43 -7.37 -6.81 4.86
CA SER A 43 -7.04 -6.95 3.45
C SER A 43 -7.43 -5.67 2.71
N LYS A 44 -6.72 -5.36 1.63
CA LYS A 44 -6.89 -4.11 0.89
C LYS A 44 -6.77 -4.38 -0.59
N VAL A 45 -7.65 -3.76 -1.36
CA VAL A 45 -7.60 -3.80 -2.83
C VAL A 45 -7.17 -2.45 -3.35
N ILE A 46 -6.20 -2.46 -4.26
CA ILE A 46 -5.81 -1.30 -5.05
C ILE A 46 -5.90 -1.68 -6.51
N VAL A 47 -6.64 -0.89 -7.29
CA VAL A 47 -6.66 -1.04 -8.74
C VAL A 47 -5.71 -0.02 -9.32
N LEU A 48 -4.73 -0.50 -10.09
CA LEU A 48 -3.71 0.34 -10.71
C LEU A 48 -4.16 0.67 -12.13
N GLU A 49 -4.18 1.95 -12.47
CA GLU A 49 -4.50 2.43 -13.82
C GLU A 49 -3.44 3.43 -14.29
N SER A 50 -2.96 3.25 -15.52
CA SER A 50 -2.04 4.17 -16.17
C SER A 50 -2.77 4.98 -17.25
N GLY A 51 -2.75 6.31 -17.15
CA GLY A 51 -3.28 7.23 -18.18
C GLY A 51 -4.44 8.12 -17.69
N GLN A 52 -4.96 8.95 -18.60
CA GLN A 52 -6.07 9.87 -18.31
C GLN A 52 -7.44 9.20 -18.27
N SER A 53 -7.55 8.00 -18.85
CA SER A 53 -8.80 7.25 -18.92
C SER A 53 -9.04 6.54 -17.59
N ALA A 54 -9.43 7.29 -16.56
CA ALA A 54 -9.98 6.73 -15.34
C ALA A 54 -11.06 5.73 -15.74
N CYS A 55 -10.91 4.47 -15.37
CA CYS A 55 -11.92 3.46 -15.67
C CYS A 55 -13.22 3.88 -14.95
N LYS A 56 -14.17 4.45 -15.69
CA LYS A 56 -15.52 4.79 -15.16
C LYS A 56 -16.22 3.57 -14.52
N ASN A 57 -15.78 2.38 -14.90
CA ASN A 57 -16.29 1.08 -14.47
C ASN A 57 -15.46 0.46 -13.32
N LEU A 58 -14.56 1.21 -12.69
CA LEU A 58 -13.82 0.70 -11.53
C LEU A 58 -14.73 0.27 -10.38
N ASN A 59 -15.92 0.86 -10.28
CA ASN A 59 -16.92 0.50 -9.27
C ASN A 59 -17.46 -0.93 -9.46
N ASP A 60 -17.22 -1.55 -10.61
CA ASP A 60 -17.71 -2.89 -10.92
C ASP A 60 -16.83 -3.99 -10.30
N ILE A 61 -15.62 -3.66 -9.84
CA ILE A 61 -14.73 -4.62 -9.18
C ILE A 61 -15.10 -4.70 -7.70
N GLN A 62 -15.67 -5.82 -7.29
CA GLN A 62 -16.10 -6.11 -5.92
C GLN A 62 -15.47 -7.42 -5.45
N LEU A 63 -14.26 -7.31 -4.92
CA LEU A 63 -13.53 -8.48 -4.42
C LEU A 63 -13.99 -8.87 -3.02
N ARG A 64 -14.21 -10.17 -2.83
CA ARG A 64 -14.68 -10.76 -1.56
C ARG A 64 -13.70 -11.82 -1.08
N VAL A 65 -13.46 -11.84 0.22
CA VAL A 65 -12.66 -12.88 0.89
C VAL A 65 -13.50 -13.41 2.04
N GLY A 66 -13.73 -14.73 2.09
CA GLY A 66 -14.58 -15.35 3.11
C GLY A 66 -16.00 -14.75 3.15
N GLY A 67 -16.56 -14.41 1.98
CA GLY A 67 -17.89 -13.80 1.84
C GLY A 67 -17.99 -12.32 2.22
N MET A 68 -16.92 -11.69 2.72
CA MET A 68 -16.89 -10.26 3.05
C MET A 68 -16.16 -9.45 1.98
N GLU A 69 -16.70 -8.28 1.63
CA GLU A 69 -16.09 -7.37 0.67
C GLU A 69 -14.81 -6.74 1.25
N VAL A 70 -13.74 -6.74 0.46
CA VAL A 70 -12.45 -6.18 0.85
C VAL A 70 -12.44 -4.67 0.55
N PRO A 71 -12.08 -3.81 1.52
CA PRO A 71 -12.11 -2.38 1.31
C PRO A 71 -11.11 -1.95 0.23
N ARG A 72 -11.61 -1.14 -0.70
CA ARG A 72 -10.80 -0.51 -1.73
C ARG A 72 -10.05 0.69 -1.19
N GLN A 73 -8.78 0.83 -1.57
CA GLN A 73 -7.96 2.00 -1.25
C GLN A 73 -7.27 2.54 -2.50
N ASN A 74 -7.16 3.86 -2.59
CA ASN A 74 -6.41 4.52 -3.66
C ASN A 74 -4.90 4.56 -3.37
N LYS A 75 -4.51 4.11 -2.18
CA LYS A 75 -3.14 4.15 -1.68
C LYS A 75 -2.88 2.88 -0.87
N LEU A 76 -1.71 2.29 -1.04
CA LEU A 76 -1.29 1.11 -0.30
C LEU A 76 0.18 1.26 0.10
N LYS A 77 0.50 0.89 1.35
CA LYS A 77 1.89 0.71 1.78
C LYS A 77 2.23 -0.77 1.67
N SER A 78 3.23 -1.12 0.88
CA SER A 78 3.77 -2.48 0.82
C SER A 78 5.29 -2.44 0.91
N LEU A 79 5.87 -3.21 1.83
CA LEU A 79 7.33 -3.32 2.02
C LEU A 79 8.06 -1.96 2.11
N GLY A 80 7.42 -0.97 2.72
CA GLY A 80 7.97 0.40 2.86
C GLY A 80 7.69 1.34 1.68
N LEU A 81 7.24 0.82 0.55
CA LEU A 81 6.83 1.59 -0.62
C LEU A 81 5.37 2.04 -0.47
N LEU A 82 5.12 3.34 -0.69
CA LEU A 82 3.77 3.90 -0.77
C LEU A 82 3.37 4.01 -2.24
N VAL A 83 2.37 3.23 -2.65
CA VAL A 83 1.89 3.17 -4.03
C VAL A 83 0.52 3.83 -4.10
N ASP A 84 0.34 4.76 -5.02
CA ASP A 84 -0.97 5.29 -5.39
C ASP A 84 -1.54 4.59 -6.62
N ASN A 85 -2.87 4.61 -6.75
CA ASN A 85 -3.59 3.97 -7.85
C ASN A 85 -3.17 4.45 -9.25
N LYS A 86 -2.55 5.63 -9.36
CA LYS A 86 -2.04 6.20 -10.61
C LYS A 86 -0.53 6.03 -10.79
N LEU A 87 0.14 5.28 -9.91
CA LEU A 87 1.58 5.03 -9.96
C LEU A 87 2.44 6.31 -10.06
N ARG A 88 2.02 7.40 -9.42
CA ARG A 88 2.74 8.68 -9.42
C ARG A 88 3.83 8.73 -8.37
N PHE A 89 3.71 7.94 -7.30
CA PHE A 89 4.65 7.86 -6.17
C PHE A 89 4.92 9.20 -5.47
N THR A 90 4.14 10.25 -5.74
CA THR A 90 4.37 11.60 -5.22
C THR A 90 4.38 11.63 -3.69
N GLU A 91 3.46 10.91 -3.06
CA GLU A 91 3.40 10.82 -1.60
C GLU A 91 4.57 10.05 -1.02
N HIS A 92 5.04 8.99 -1.70
CA HIS A 92 6.22 8.26 -1.29
C HIS A 92 7.46 9.14 -1.34
N VAL A 93 7.67 9.85 -2.46
CA VAL A 93 8.79 10.77 -2.64
C VAL A 93 8.74 11.88 -1.58
N ASN A 94 7.58 12.50 -1.36
CA ASN A 94 7.41 13.51 -0.32
C ASN A 94 7.70 12.97 1.09
N TYR A 95 7.28 11.73 1.39
CA TYR A 95 7.59 11.06 2.64
C TYR A 95 9.10 10.87 2.82
N LEU A 96 9.81 10.42 1.79
CA LEU A 96 11.27 10.27 1.84
C LEU A 96 11.99 11.61 2.02
N ILE A 97 11.60 12.65 1.27
CA ILE A 97 12.16 13.99 1.41
C ILE A 97 11.95 14.53 2.82
N LYS A 98 10.72 14.42 3.35
CA LYS A 98 10.39 14.84 4.71
C LYS A 98 11.27 14.13 5.74
N ASN A 99 11.43 12.81 5.62
CA ASN A 99 12.25 12.03 6.53
C ASN A 99 13.73 12.41 6.43
N ALA A 100 14.26 12.57 5.22
CA ALA A 100 15.64 12.99 5.01
C ALA A 100 15.91 14.37 5.64
N PHE A 101 15.01 15.33 5.41
CA PHE A 101 15.10 16.66 5.99
C PHE A 101 15.05 16.64 7.52
N MET A 102 14.11 15.89 8.10
CA MET A 102 13.99 15.77 9.56
C MET A 102 15.22 15.11 10.18
N ASN A 103 15.75 14.05 9.56
CA ASN A 103 16.95 13.38 10.03
C ASN A 103 18.17 14.31 9.98
N LEU A 104 18.33 15.08 8.89
CA LEU A 104 19.40 16.06 8.76
C LEU A 104 19.26 17.17 9.81
N LYS A 105 18.06 17.72 9.98
CA LYS A 105 17.77 18.77 10.98
C LYS A 105 18.10 18.27 12.39
N ASN A 106 17.69 17.06 12.74
CA ASN A 106 17.97 16.46 14.03
C ASN A 106 19.47 16.27 14.24
N HIS A 107 20.19 15.77 13.23
CA HIS A 107 21.64 15.60 13.31
C HIS A 107 22.38 16.93 13.50
N ILE A 108 21.99 17.98 12.76
CA ILE A 108 22.55 19.33 12.92
C ILE A 108 22.24 19.89 14.31
N TRP A 109 21.03 19.68 14.83
CA TRP A 109 20.66 20.16 16.15
C TRP A 109 21.48 19.48 17.24
N VAL A 110 21.62 18.16 17.19
CA VAL A 110 22.45 17.37 18.11
C VAL A 110 23.90 17.82 18.06
N SER A 111 24.49 17.96 16.87
CA SER A 111 25.90 18.37 16.75
C SER A 111 26.16 19.78 17.28
N ARG A 112 25.20 20.71 17.15
CA ARG A 112 25.30 22.06 17.71
C ARG A 112 25.18 22.05 19.24
N PHE A 113 24.27 21.24 19.79
CA PHE A 113 24.11 21.11 21.23
C PHE A 113 25.37 20.54 21.89
N SER A 114 25.92 19.45 21.35
CA SER A 114 27.16 18.85 21.86
C SER A 114 28.38 19.78 21.77
N ARG A 115 28.40 20.71 20.80
CA ARG A 115 29.46 21.71 20.71
C ARG A 115 29.35 22.79 21.80
N GLN A 116 28.14 23.23 22.13
CA GLN A 116 27.93 24.20 23.21
C GLN A 116 28.26 23.63 24.59
N GLU A 117 27.97 22.35 24.84
CA GLU A 117 28.41 21.70 26.08
C GLU A 117 29.93 21.66 26.18
N ASN A 118 30.64 21.22 25.13
CA ASN A 118 32.11 21.19 25.14
C ASN A 118 32.77 22.56 25.33
N GLU A 119 32.17 23.64 24.82
CA GLU A 119 32.69 25.01 25.01
C GLU A 119 32.46 25.52 26.45
N ASN A 120 31.42 25.07 27.15
CA ASN A 120 31.13 25.45 28.55
C ASN A 120 31.98 24.71 29.60
N PHE A 121 32.68 23.63 29.24
CA PHE A 121 33.58 22.89 30.14
C PHE A 121 35.05 23.36 30.08
N ILE A 122 35.39 24.32 29.22
CA ILE A 122 36.78 24.85 29.04
C ILE A 122 36.97 26.21 29.75
N VAL A 123 36.09 26.59 30.67
CA VAL A 123 36.24 27.79 31.53
C VAL A 123 36.58 27.41 32.96
#